data_AF-A0AAV7ML30-F1
#
_entry.id   AF-A0AAV7ML30-F1
#
_cell.length_a   1.000
_cell.length_b   1.000
_cell.length_c   1.000
_cell.angle_alpha   90.00
_cell.angle_beta   90.00
_cell.angle_gamma   90.00
#
_symmetry.space_group_name_H-M   'P 1'
#
loop_
_entity.id
_entity.type
_entity.pdbx_description
1 polymer ?
#
loop_
_entity_poly.entity_id
_entity_poly.type
_entity_poly.pdbx_seq_one_letter_code
_entity_poly.pdbx_strand_id
1 'polypeptide(L)'
;MDVMARLSVEMIGEASLQDLIGSMGPNARNFSLSRLDRYMQSWIDFLLTSQTTKLGRSSMAATHFSDHRAVSFDGELTGKFPACSGSWKLNCLLLENNANLKVAYVEWRDVRDFFHSTGEWWEWVKGRFQIFFQDASRAALREKKSEFRRLRSKLQQLYKLELRGWDGTWTINWRKSQKAHRTLQGGI
;
A
#
# COMPACT_ATOMS: atom_id res chain seq x y z
N MET A 1 -10.63 14.80 -7.33
CA MET A 1 -9.24 14.49 -6.95
C MET A 1 -9.26 13.37 -5.92
N ASP A 2 -8.43 12.36 -6.13
CA ASP A 2 -8.30 11.20 -5.24
C ASP A 2 -7.87 11.63 -3.82
N VAL A 3 -8.46 10.99 -2.81
CA VAL A 3 -8.21 11.26 -1.39
C VAL A 3 -6.74 11.01 -1.04
N MET A 4 -6.11 10.05 -1.71
CA MET A 4 -4.70 9.71 -1.50
C MET A 4 -3.75 10.80 -2.01
N ALA A 5 -4.10 11.47 -3.12
CA ALA A 5 -3.31 12.57 -3.66
C ALA A 5 -3.25 13.77 -2.70
N ARG A 6 -4.32 14.04 -1.93
CA ARG A 6 -4.34 15.12 -0.93
C ARG A 6 -3.46 14.80 0.27
N LEU A 7 -3.53 13.56 0.78
CA LEU A 7 -2.70 13.13 1.91
C LEU A 7 -1.21 13.17 1.56
N SER A 8 -0.84 12.76 0.34
CA SER A 8 0.55 12.83 -0.12
C SER A 8 1.06 14.28 -0.18
N VAL A 9 0.26 15.21 -0.71
CA VAL A 9 0.63 16.64 -0.77
C VAL A 9 0.78 17.25 0.63
N GLU A 10 -0.14 16.93 1.55
CA GLU A 10 -0.07 17.38 2.94
C GLU A 10 1.18 16.84 3.64
N MET A 11 1.47 15.54 3.50
CA MET A 11 2.67 14.92 4.09
C MET A 11 3.97 15.49 3.53
N ILE A 12 4.03 15.79 2.22
CA ILE A 12 5.20 16.42 1.59
C ILE A 12 5.43 17.82 2.15
N GLY A 13 4.36 18.61 2.29
CA GLY A 13 4.42 19.96 2.83
C GLY A 13 4.83 19.99 4.30
N GLU A 14 4.21 19.14 5.13
CA GLU A 14 4.52 19.05 6.57
C GLU A 14 5.95 18.57 6.83
N ALA A 15 6.46 17.65 6.00
CA ALA A 15 7.83 17.15 6.10
C ALA A 15 8.88 18.10 5.50
N SER A 16 8.48 19.28 4.98
CA SER A 16 9.37 20.22 4.31
C SER A 16 10.20 19.57 3.20
N LEU A 17 9.57 18.67 2.44
CA LEU A 17 10.23 17.94 1.35
C LEU A 17 10.05 18.67 0.02
N GLN A 18 11.06 18.60 -0.82
CA GLN A 18 11.03 19.08 -2.20
C GLN A 18 10.74 17.92 -3.14
N ASP A 19 9.76 18.08 -4.05
CA ASP A 19 9.55 17.16 -5.18
C ASP A 19 10.48 17.53 -6.34
N LEU A 20 11.50 16.70 -6.54
CA LEU A 20 12.52 16.92 -7.56
C LEU A 20 11.99 16.67 -8.97
N ILE A 21 11.08 15.71 -9.14
CA ILE A 21 10.55 15.39 -10.48
C ILE A 21 9.59 16.50 -10.90
N GLY A 22 8.73 16.98 -9.99
CA GLY A 22 7.86 18.13 -10.23
C GLY A 22 8.62 19.40 -10.62
N SER A 23 9.87 19.54 -10.15
CA SER A 23 10.73 20.69 -10.46
C SER A 23 11.39 20.64 -11.86
N MET A 24 11.28 19.54 -12.61
CA MET A 24 11.86 19.39 -13.96
C MET A 24 11.20 20.26 -15.05
N GLY A 25 10.19 21.06 -14.68
CA GLY A 25 9.56 22.05 -15.53
C GLY A 25 8.51 21.49 -16.50
N PRO A 26 7.64 22.34 -17.06
CA PRO A 26 6.45 21.93 -17.82
C PRO A 26 6.74 21.36 -19.22
N ASN A 27 7.98 21.47 -19.73
CA ASN A 27 8.34 21.10 -21.09
C ASN A 27 8.86 19.66 -21.25
N ALA A 28 9.18 18.99 -20.16
CA ALA A 28 9.49 17.58 -20.21
C ALA A 28 8.17 16.81 -20.14
N ARG A 29 7.96 15.85 -21.05
CA ARG A 29 6.84 14.90 -20.99
C ARG A 29 7.00 14.12 -19.68
N ASN A 30 6.52 14.63 -18.56
CA ASN A 30 6.92 14.15 -17.23
C ASN A 30 5.99 13.06 -16.70
N PHE A 31 5.44 12.23 -17.57
CA PHE A 31 4.65 11.09 -17.11
C PHE A 31 5.60 9.97 -16.76
N SER A 32 5.51 9.49 -15.52
CA SER A 32 6.34 8.40 -15.05
C SER A 32 5.78 7.04 -15.48
N LEU A 33 4.48 6.95 -15.78
CA LEU A 33 3.79 5.76 -16.29
C LEU A 33 3.13 6.04 -17.65
N SER A 34 3.32 5.13 -18.60
CA SER A 34 2.59 5.10 -19.88
C SER A 34 2.01 3.71 -20.12
N ARG A 35 0.67 3.60 -20.22
CA ARG A 35 0.06 2.33 -20.65
C ARG A 35 0.38 2.02 -22.11
N LEU A 36 0.31 0.73 -22.46
CA LEU A 36 0.62 0.19 -23.80
C LEU A 36 -0.19 0.85 -24.93
N ASP A 37 -1.40 1.32 -24.63
CA ASP A 37 -2.28 2.02 -25.55
C ASP A 37 -1.88 3.50 -25.76
N ARG A 38 -0.94 4.03 -24.96
CA ARG A 38 -0.44 5.42 -24.94
C ARG A 38 -1.52 6.51 -24.76
N TYR A 39 -2.79 6.12 -24.55
CA TYR A 39 -3.90 7.04 -24.30
C TYR A 39 -3.99 7.45 -22.83
N MET A 40 -3.45 6.63 -21.93
CA MET A 40 -3.31 6.99 -20.51
C MET A 40 -1.85 7.15 -20.11
N GLN A 41 -1.53 8.38 -19.72
CA GLN A 41 -0.24 8.78 -19.16
C GLN A 41 -0.49 9.31 -17.75
N SER A 42 0.25 8.82 -16.78
CA SER A 42 0.06 9.17 -15.37
C SER A 42 1.38 9.53 -14.72
N TRP A 43 1.29 10.40 -13.72
CA TRP A 43 2.40 10.72 -12.83
C TRP A 43 2.17 10.01 -11.50
N ILE A 44 2.97 8.99 -11.22
CA ILE A 44 2.82 8.19 -9.99
C ILE A 44 4.14 7.94 -9.25
N ASP A 45 5.28 8.27 -9.87
CA ASP A 45 6.59 8.17 -9.24
C ASP A 45 7.03 9.56 -8.75
N PHE A 46 7.43 9.62 -7.48
CA PHE A 46 7.88 10.84 -6.82
C PHE A 46 9.30 10.66 -6.29
N LEU A 47 10.12 11.70 -6.42
CA LEU A 47 11.43 11.76 -5.78
C LEU A 47 11.41 12.95 -4.83
N LEU A 48 11.26 12.65 -3.55
CA LEU A 48 11.18 13.64 -2.49
C LEU A 48 12.51 13.75 -1.77
N THR A 49 13.04 14.96 -1.63
CA THR A 49 14.30 15.20 -0.93
C THR A 49 14.17 16.28 0.12
N SER A 50 15.15 16.33 1.04
CA SER A 50 15.32 17.49 1.90
C SER A 50 15.51 18.76 1.06
N GLN A 51 14.99 19.90 1.53
CA GLN A 51 15.27 21.24 0.96
C GLN A 51 16.75 21.58 0.92
N THR A 52 17.59 20.89 1.69
CA THR A 52 19.05 21.06 1.69
C THR A 52 19.75 20.27 0.56
N THR A 53 19.00 19.57 -0.28
CA THR A 53 19.56 18.86 -1.43
C THR A 53 19.66 19.83 -2.61
N LYS A 54 20.87 20.12 -3.08
CA LYS A 54 21.06 20.87 -4.32
C LYS A 54 20.89 19.92 -5.49
N LEU A 55 19.87 20.17 -6.29
CA LEU A 55 19.65 19.40 -7.52
C LEU A 55 20.64 19.86 -8.60
N GLY A 56 21.32 18.89 -9.21
CA GLY A 56 22.12 19.03 -10.41
C GLY A 56 21.29 18.78 -11.66
N ARG A 57 21.71 17.82 -12.50
CA ARG A 57 20.96 17.42 -13.69
C ARG A 57 19.90 16.40 -13.34
N SER A 58 18.79 16.43 -14.05
CA SER A 58 17.74 15.41 -13.95
C SER A 58 17.28 15.01 -15.34
N SER A 59 16.92 13.73 -15.50
CA SER A 59 16.43 13.20 -16.76
C SER A 59 15.44 12.07 -16.52
N MET A 60 14.54 11.85 -17.48
CA MET A 60 13.58 10.76 -17.44
C MET A 60 13.64 9.99 -18.76
N ALA A 61 13.86 8.69 -18.71
CA ALA A 61 14.04 7.84 -19.88
C ALA A 61 13.03 6.68 -19.88
N ALA A 62 12.47 6.36 -21.05
CA ALA A 62 11.66 5.15 -21.18
C ALA A 62 12.52 3.90 -20.93
N THR A 63 11.96 2.90 -20.27
CA THR A 63 12.64 1.61 -20.04
C THR A 63 12.00 0.53 -20.90
N HIS A 64 12.79 -0.48 -21.29
CA HIS A 64 12.29 -1.59 -22.11
C HIS A 64 11.61 -2.71 -21.30
N PHE A 65 11.73 -2.67 -19.97
CA PHE A 65 11.30 -3.74 -19.07
C PHE A 65 10.15 -3.31 -18.14
N SER A 66 9.67 -2.07 -18.27
CA SER A 66 8.54 -1.55 -17.50
C SER A 66 7.77 -0.51 -18.32
N ASP A 67 6.48 -0.38 -18.02
CA ASP A 67 5.62 0.73 -18.40
C ASP A 67 5.95 2.03 -17.64
N HIS A 68 6.83 1.95 -16.64
CA HIS A 68 7.43 3.08 -15.97
C HIS A 68 8.68 3.61 -16.69
N ARG A 69 8.90 4.91 -16.55
CA ARG A 69 10.12 5.58 -16.96
C ARG A 69 11.12 5.62 -15.81
N ALA A 70 12.39 5.38 -16.14
CA ALA A 70 13.48 5.58 -15.21
C ALA A 70 13.70 7.09 -15.00
N VAL A 71 13.92 7.46 -13.75
CA VAL A 71 14.28 8.82 -13.35
C VAL A 71 15.73 8.80 -12.89
N SER A 72 16.56 9.61 -13.53
CA SER A 72 17.95 9.83 -13.12
C SER A 72 18.08 11.26 -12.60
N PHE A 73 18.78 11.45 -11.49
CA PHE A 73 19.12 12.77 -11.00
C PHE A 73 20.52 12.76 -10.41
N ASP A 74 21.19 13.88 -10.56
CA ASP A 74 22.41 14.22 -9.86
C ASP A 74 22.03 15.22 -8.78
N GLY A 75 22.53 15.02 -7.57
CA GLY A 75 22.26 15.92 -6.46
C GLY A 75 23.39 15.94 -5.47
N GLU A 76 23.63 17.10 -4.87
CA GLU A 76 24.57 17.27 -3.78
C GLU A 76 23.81 17.47 -2.47
N LEU A 77 24.12 16.61 -1.51
CA LEU A 77 23.60 16.72 -0.15
C LEU A 77 24.36 17.84 0.57
N THR A 78 23.78 19.04 0.65
CA THR A 78 24.43 20.15 1.36
C THR A 78 24.05 20.10 2.84
N GLY A 79 24.93 19.53 3.67
CA GLY A 79 24.72 19.48 5.11
C GLY A 79 25.41 18.30 5.79
N LYS A 80 25.54 18.38 7.12
CA LYS A 80 25.93 17.24 7.95
C LYS A 80 24.68 16.40 8.20
N PHE A 81 24.50 15.33 7.44
CA PHE A 81 23.47 14.35 7.71
C PHE A 81 24.00 13.37 8.76
N PRO A 82 23.45 13.33 9.98
CA PRO A 82 23.79 12.26 10.89
C PRO A 82 23.42 10.93 10.24
N ALA A 83 24.28 9.92 10.38
CA ALA A 83 23.98 8.58 9.92
C ALA A 83 22.70 8.10 10.63
N CYS A 84 21.58 8.12 9.92
CA CYS A 84 20.32 7.58 10.41
C CYS A 84 20.25 6.09 10.09
N SER A 85 19.71 5.31 11.03
CA SER A 85 19.57 3.87 10.91
C SER A 85 18.45 3.52 9.94
N GLY A 86 18.80 3.49 8.65
CA GLY A 86 18.08 2.73 7.63
C GLY A 86 17.21 3.54 6.67
N SER A 87 17.20 3.06 5.43
CA SER A 87 16.22 3.41 4.40
C SER A 87 14.87 2.79 4.75
N TRP A 88 13.87 3.61 5.03
CA TRP A 88 12.50 3.15 5.23
C TRP A 88 11.79 3.03 3.89
N LYS A 89 11.41 1.81 3.50
CA LYS A 89 10.57 1.57 2.31
C LYS A 89 9.12 1.43 2.77
N LEU A 90 8.32 2.48 2.60
CA LEU A 90 6.88 2.39 2.77
C LEU A 90 6.32 1.62 1.57
N ASN A 91 5.78 0.43 1.80
CA ASN A 91 5.12 -0.33 0.75
C ASN A 91 3.73 0.29 0.50
N CYS A 92 3.57 0.99 -0.62
CA CYS A 92 2.33 1.69 -0.97
C CYS A 92 1.11 0.76 -1.04
N LEU A 93 1.30 -0.54 -1.30
CA LEU A 93 0.21 -1.53 -1.24
C LEU A 93 -0.42 -1.64 0.16
N LEU A 94 0.32 -1.29 1.22
CA LEU A 94 -0.21 -1.25 2.58
C LEU A 94 -1.13 -0.05 2.82
N LEU A 95 -1.04 0.99 1.97
CA LEU A 95 -1.81 2.22 2.05
C LEU A 95 -3.14 2.12 1.29
N GLU A 96 -3.19 1.34 0.21
CA GLU A 96 -4.27 1.36 -0.79
C GLU A 96 -5.68 1.06 -0.24
N ASN A 97 -5.85 0.50 0.96
CA ASN A 97 -7.17 0.14 1.49
C ASN A 97 -7.31 0.26 3.02
N ASN A 98 -6.61 1.20 3.67
CA ASN A 98 -6.60 1.25 5.14
C ASN A 98 -7.27 2.51 5.69
N ALA A 99 -8.61 2.55 5.72
CA ALA A 99 -9.38 3.66 6.29
C ALA A 99 -8.99 3.95 7.76
N ASN A 100 -8.59 2.93 8.51
CA ASN A 100 -8.12 3.04 9.89
C ASN A 100 -6.78 3.79 10.00
N LEU A 101 -5.95 3.74 8.96
CA LEU A 101 -4.69 4.48 8.94
C LEU A 101 -4.93 5.98 8.89
N LYS A 102 -5.95 6.43 8.14
CA LYS A 102 -6.31 7.84 8.07
C LYS A 102 -6.70 8.38 9.45
N VAL A 103 -7.56 7.64 10.16
CA VAL A 103 -8.00 7.99 11.51
C VAL A 103 -6.79 8.04 12.45
N ALA A 104 -5.96 7.00 12.43
CA ALA A 104 -4.76 6.94 13.25
C ALA A 104 -3.78 8.10 12.95
N TYR A 105 -3.56 8.44 11.68
CA TYR A 105 -2.68 9.53 11.30
C TYR A 105 -3.21 10.90 11.75
N VAL A 106 -4.52 11.13 11.70
CA VAL A 106 -5.12 12.36 12.24
C VAL A 106 -4.82 12.47 13.74
N GLU A 107 -5.03 11.40 14.51
CA GLU A 107 -4.70 11.38 15.95
C GLU A 107 -3.20 11.64 16.20
N TRP A 108 -2.33 11.07 15.36
CA TRP A 108 -0.87 11.27 15.46
C TRP A 108 -0.45 12.69 15.09
N ARG A 109 -1.19 13.35 14.21
CA ARG A 109 -0.95 14.75 13.84
C ARG A 109 -1.44 15.70 14.92
N ASP A 110 -2.57 15.41 15.55
CA ASP A 110 -3.15 16.26 16.59
C ASP A 110 -2.25 16.36 17.85
N VAL A 111 -1.31 15.41 18.02
CA VAL A 111 -0.30 15.45 19.08
C VAL A 111 1.03 16.11 18.68
N ARG A 112 1.14 16.65 17.45
CA ARG A 112 2.39 17.25 16.94
C ARG A 112 2.93 18.36 17.84
N ASP A 113 2.03 19.19 18.37
CA ASP A 113 2.41 20.37 19.14
C ASP A 113 2.97 20.02 20.54
N PHE A 114 2.96 18.74 20.94
CA PHE A 114 3.61 18.25 22.15
C PHE A 114 5.10 17.90 21.96
N PHE A 115 5.63 17.93 20.73
CA PHE A 115 7.03 17.62 20.44
C PHE A 115 7.89 18.88 20.37
N HIS A 116 9.18 18.75 20.69
CA HIS A 116 10.10 19.90 20.66
C HIS A 116 10.45 20.35 19.24
N SER A 117 10.31 19.46 18.26
CA SER A 117 10.52 19.77 16.84
C SER A 117 9.69 18.89 15.91
N THR A 118 9.42 19.38 14.70
CA THR A 118 8.79 18.59 13.63
C THR A 118 9.58 17.31 13.31
N GLY A 119 10.91 17.38 13.37
CA GLY A 119 11.76 16.21 13.13
C GLY A 119 11.55 15.11 14.18
N GLU A 120 11.48 15.49 15.45
CA GLU A 120 11.21 14.55 16.56
C GLU A 120 9.81 13.93 16.44
N TRP A 121 8.79 14.75 16.14
CA TRP A 121 7.44 14.26 15.85
C TRP A 121 7.45 13.26 14.68
N TRP A 122 8.21 13.53 13.62
CA TRP A 122 8.26 12.65 12.46
C TRP A 122 8.94 11.31 12.73
N GLU A 123 10.00 11.30 13.55
CA GLU A 123 10.59 10.04 14.03
C GLU A 123 9.58 9.23 14.85
N TRP A 124 8.79 9.88 15.69
CA TRP A 124 7.72 9.21 16.43
C TRP A 124 6.63 8.65 15.50
N VAL A 125 6.12 9.46 14.55
CA VAL A 125 5.09 9.04 13.57
C VAL A 125 5.57 7.83 12.76
N LYS A 126 6.84 7.84 12.32
CA LYS A 126 7.48 6.68 11.68
C LYS A 126 7.36 5.43 12.56
N GLY A 127 7.74 5.52 13.84
CA GLY A 127 7.55 4.42 14.78
C GLY A 127 6.10 3.93 14.87
N ARG A 128 5.12 4.85 14.84
CA ARG A 128 3.69 4.51 14.85
C ARG A 128 3.25 3.78 13.58
N PHE A 129 3.69 4.22 12.40
CA PHE A 129 3.44 3.50 11.15
C PHE A 129 3.96 2.07 11.21
N GLN A 130 5.17 1.87 11.71
CA GLN A 130 5.75 0.53 11.84
C GLN A 130 4.89 -0.38 12.71
N ILE A 131 4.50 0.08 13.91
CA ILE A 131 3.66 -0.67 14.84
C ILE A 131 2.30 -0.96 14.20
N PHE A 132 1.65 0.05 13.62
CA PHE A 132 0.34 -0.05 13.00
C PHE A 132 0.30 -1.15 11.93
N PHE A 133 1.26 -1.16 11.00
CA PHE A 133 1.30 -2.16 9.94
C PHE A 133 1.73 -3.54 10.45
N GLN A 134 2.60 -3.62 11.46
CA GLN A 134 2.93 -4.89 12.09
C GLN A 134 1.70 -5.53 12.74
N ASP A 135 0.90 -4.75 13.46
CA ASP A 135 -0.29 -5.25 14.14
C ASP A 135 -1.39 -5.64 13.16
N ALA A 136 -1.61 -4.83 12.12
CA ALA A 136 -2.50 -5.19 11.01
C ALA A 136 -2.08 -6.50 10.33
N SER A 137 -0.78 -6.66 10.05
CA SER A 137 -0.24 -7.88 9.43
C SER A 137 -0.38 -9.10 10.35
N ARG A 138 -0.12 -8.94 11.65
CA ARG A 138 -0.31 -10.00 12.65
C ARG A 138 -1.79 -10.39 12.78
N ALA A 139 -2.71 -9.42 12.75
CA ALA A 139 -4.14 -9.69 12.79
C ALA A 139 -4.60 -10.50 11.57
N ALA A 140 -4.22 -10.06 10.35
CA ALA A 140 -4.53 -10.78 9.12
C ALA A 140 -3.93 -12.20 9.11
N LEU A 141 -2.71 -12.36 9.63
CA LEU A 141 -2.09 -13.69 9.76
C LEU A 141 -2.84 -14.59 10.75
N ARG A 142 -3.29 -14.04 11.89
CA ARG A 142 -4.09 -14.79 12.87
C ARG A 142 -5.41 -15.26 12.27
N GLU A 143 -6.09 -14.41 11.51
CA GLU A 143 -7.32 -14.75 10.81
C GLU A 143 -7.10 -15.87 9.79
N LYS A 144 -6.11 -15.73 8.91
CA LYS A 144 -5.74 -16.79 7.94
C LYS A 144 -5.39 -18.11 8.63
N LYS A 145 -4.64 -18.08 9.74
CA LYS A 145 -4.31 -19.28 10.51
C LYS A 145 -5.56 -19.90 11.17
N SER A 146 -6.49 -19.09 11.64
CA SER A 146 -7.76 -19.55 12.20
C SER A 146 -8.60 -20.25 11.13
N GLU A 147 -8.74 -19.63 9.97
CA GLU A 147 -9.46 -20.19 8.85
C GLU A 147 -8.82 -21.49 8.34
N PHE A 148 -7.49 -21.50 8.17
CA PHE A 148 -6.77 -22.70 7.78
C PHE A 148 -6.98 -23.86 8.76
N ARG A 149 -6.91 -23.59 10.07
CA ARG A 149 -7.18 -24.61 11.10
C ARG A 149 -8.61 -25.14 10.98
N ARG A 150 -9.60 -24.26 10.83
CA ARG A 150 -11.01 -24.63 10.64
C ARG A 150 -11.20 -25.52 9.40
N LEU A 151 -10.64 -25.11 8.26
CA LEU A 151 -10.72 -25.86 7.01
C LEU A 151 -10.04 -27.22 7.12
N ARG A 152 -8.86 -27.28 7.74
CA ARG A 152 -8.15 -28.53 8.00
C ARG A 152 -8.95 -29.48 8.89
N SER A 153 -9.54 -29.00 9.98
CA SER A 153 -10.39 -29.82 10.85
C SER A 153 -11.61 -30.35 10.10
N LYS A 154 -12.25 -29.52 9.26
CA LYS A 154 -13.38 -29.94 8.43
C LYS A 154 -12.98 -31.01 7.41
N LEU A 155 -11.83 -30.84 6.75
CA LEU A 155 -11.29 -31.83 5.81
C LEU A 155 -11.03 -33.18 6.52
N GLN A 156 -10.42 -33.15 7.70
CA GLN A 156 -10.16 -34.35 8.49
C GLN A 156 -11.45 -35.06 8.92
N GLN A 157 -12.51 -34.31 9.26
CA GLN A 157 -13.81 -34.90 9.57
C GLN A 157 -14.44 -35.57 8.34
N LEU A 158 -14.40 -34.91 7.18
CA LEU A 158 -14.92 -35.47 5.93
C LEU A 158 -14.17 -36.76 5.54
N TYR A 159 -12.85 -36.76 5.64
CA TYR A 159 -12.03 -37.95 5.37
C TYR A 159 -12.37 -39.12 6.31
N LYS A 160 -12.61 -38.85 7.59
CA LYS A 160 -13.05 -39.88 8.55
C LYS A 160 -14.44 -40.44 8.22
N LEU A 161 -15.35 -39.61 7.72
CA LEU A 161 -16.68 -40.05 7.29
C LEU A 161 -16.56 -40.92 6.04
N GLU A 162 -15.74 -40.53 5.07
CA GLU A 162 -15.46 -41.30 3.86
C GLU A 162 -14.90 -42.70 4.20
N LEU A 163 -13.92 -42.78 5.11
CA LEU A 163 -13.40 -44.05 5.62
C LEU A 163 -14.45 -44.93 6.33
N ARG A 164 -15.55 -44.33 6.80
CA ARG A 164 -16.70 -45.03 7.41
C ARG A 164 -17.81 -45.34 6.41
N GLY A 165 -17.55 -45.16 5.11
CA GLY A 165 -18.49 -45.46 4.03
C GLY A 165 -19.48 -44.34 3.73
N TRP A 166 -19.26 -43.11 4.23
CA TRP A 166 -20.07 -41.96 3.84
C TRP A 166 -19.67 -41.47 2.45
N ASP A 167 -20.63 -41.48 1.51
CA ASP A 167 -20.45 -40.88 0.19
C ASP A 167 -20.84 -39.39 0.19
N GLY A 168 -19.82 -38.53 0.17
CA GLY A 168 -20.01 -37.08 0.12
C GLY A 168 -20.59 -36.56 -1.19
N THR A 169 -20.50 -37.30 -2.29
CA THR A 169 -21.00 -36.85 -3.60
C THR A 169 -22.53 -36.78 -3.64
N TRP A 170 -23.21 -37.75 -3.00
CA TRP A 170 -24.67 -37.73 -2.86
C TRP A 170 -25.15 -36.47 -2.13
N THR A 171 -24.48 -36.10 -1.03
CA THR A 171 -24.87 -34.95 -0.19
C THR A 171 -24.66 -33.61 -0.90
N ILE A 172 -23.58 -33.49 -1.67
CA ILE A 172 -23.27 -32.28 -2.46
C ILE A 172 -24.29 -32.13 -3.60
N ASN A 173 -24.60 -33.22 -4.30
CA ASN A 173 -25.58 -33.22 -5.39
C ASN A 173 -26.99 -32.90 -4.86
N TRP A 174 -27.41 -33.48 -3.73
CA TRP A 174 -28.67 -33.14 -3.06
C TRP A 174 -28.78 -31.63 -2.74
N ARG A 175 -27.72 -31.02 -2.19
CA ARG A 175 -27.72 -29.58 -1.89
C ARG A 175 -27.75 -28.71 -3.14
N LYS A 176 -27.09 -29.11 -4.22
CA LYS A 176 -27.17 -28.40 -5.52
C LYS A 176 -28.58 -28.46 -6.09
N SER A 177 -29.25 -29.61 -6.03
CA SER A 177 -30.64 -29.77 -6.46
C SER A 177 -31.62 -28.93 -5.64
N GLN A 178 -31.45 -28.89 -4.31
CA GLN A 178 -32.25 -28.02 -3.42
C GLN A 178 -32.06 -26.52 -3.72
N LYS A 179 -30.82 -26.10 -4.02
CA LYS A 179 -30.53 -24.70 -4.37
C LYS A 179 -31.14 -24.33 -5.71
N ALA A 180 -31.04 -25.20 -6.71
CA ALA A 180 -31.66 -25.02 -8.02
C ALA A 180 -33.20 -24.92 -7.93
N HIS A 181 -33.82 -25.76 -7.09
CA HIS A 181 -35.28 -25.71 -6.87
C HIS A 181 -35.75 -24.39 -6.24
N ARG A 182 -34.97 -23.83 -5.30
CA ARG A 182 -35.30 -22.53 -4.68
C ARG A 182 -35.15 -21.36 -5.64
N THR A 183 -34.18 -21.40 -6.54
CA THR A 183 -34.01 -20.36 -7.58
C THR A 183 -35.17 -20.37 -8.58
N LEU A 184 -35.76 -21.54 -8.84
CA LEU A 184 -36.93 -21.70 -9.71
C LEU A 184 -38.25 -21.30 -9.04
N GLN A 185 -38.34 -21.34 -7.71
CA GLN A 185 -39.54 -20.95 -6.95
C GLN A 185 -39.54 -19.49 -6.45
N GLY A 186 -38.39 -18.81 -6.44
CA GLY A 186 -38.25 -17.41 -6.03
C GLY A 186 -38.21 -16.39 -7.19
N GLY A 187 -38.45 -16.84 -8.43
CA GLY A 187 -38.55 -16.00 -9.62
C GLY A 187 -39.98 -15.93 -10.13
N ILE A 188 -40.86 -15.27 -9.37
CA ILE A 188 -42.13 -14.67 -9.83
C ILE A 188 -42.23 -13.31 -9.15
#